data_AF-S0JAM1-F1
#
_entry.id   AF-S0JAM1-F1
#
_cell.length_a   1.000
_cell.length_b   1.000
_cell.length_c   1.000
_cell.angle_alpha   90.00
_cell.angle_beta   90.00
_cell.angle_gamma   90.00
#
_symmetry.space_group_name_H-M   'P 1'
#
loop_
_entity.id
_entity.type
_entity.pdbx_description
1 polymer ?
#
loop_
_entity_poly.entity_id
_entity_poly.type
_entity_poly.pdbx_seq_one_letter_code
_entity_poly.pdbx_strand_id
1 'polypeptide(L)'
;MIIPGIIAEYNPFHQGHAFQIQTLKKKLQADYVIIAMSGNFVQRGTPAMTDKFSRARMALSCGADLVLELPVLYASSSAEYFARGGVSLLNSTGVVTHLGFGTETEQTDLLLKTASVLNRQPEDFRQTLRKELKKGLSFPAARTAALKKYFENQNIFFSADGEQILSSPNNILAVEYLKALEYYHSPILPCPVLRRGADYHDTSLDRNFCSASAIRKHCRESAKSSLPVDDIVSKLPGKVLPEPALDILKQYPHPFLWEDDFSMLLHYKLLTESAEQLSLYADSSPDLAHRIKKEIGAFRSWSSFCEHMKTKNITFSRLSRMFLHILLDIYQEDYRLFPKPSCLRILGFRKNAVPLLSAMQHAGSLPLVTSPAQAGQTLSDSAYRLLAYDLKASELYRAGVTARGDFSLKNDYRQPVIRL
;
A
#
# COMPACT_ATOMS: atom_id res chain seq x y z
N MET A 1 -26.21 -4.83 8.57
CA MET A 1 -24.85 -5.30 8.88
C MET A 1 -23.89 -4.15 8.63
N ILE A 2 -23.05 -3.81 9.61
CA ILE A 2 -22.03 -2.77 9.50
C ILE A 2 -20.67 -3.45 9.31
N ILE A 3 -20.09 -3.23 8.14
CA ILE A 3 -18.81 -3.83 7.73
C ILE A 3 -17.85 -2.71 7.31
N PRO A 4 -16.94 -2.26 8.19
CA PRO A 4 -15.81 -1.45 7.80
C PRO A 4 -14.79 -2.24 6.95
N GLY A 5 -14.34 -1.60 5.88
CA GLY A 5 -13.18 -1.98 5.10
C GLY A 5 -11.96 -1.14 5.50
N ILE A 6 -10.76 -1.72 5.45
CA ILE A 6 -9.48 -1.02 5.66
C ILE A 6 -8.54 -1.38 4.50
N ILE A 7 -7.87 -0.38 3.92
CA ILE A 7 -6.82 -0.59 2.92
C ILE A 7 -5.46 -0.52 3.65
N ALA A 8 -4.64 -1.56 3.54
CA ALA A 8 -3.45 -1.69 4.37
C ALA A 8 -2.27 -2.41 3.70
N GLU A 9 -1.09 -2.26 4.28
CA GLU A 9 0.11 -3.03 3.91
C GLU A 9 0.53 -4.02 5.01
N TYR A 10 0.32 -3.66 6.28
CA TYR A 10 0.74 -4.44 7.46
C TYR A 10 2.18 -4.95 7.40
N ASN A 11 3.15 -4.04 7.19
CA ASN A 11 4.55 -4.35 6.95
C ASN A 11 5.52 -3.90 8.07
N PRO A 12 5.56 -4.56 9.25
CA PRO A 12 4.68 -5.65 9.71
C PRO A 12 3.38 -5.13 10.34
N PHE A 13 2.50 -6.05 10.74
CA PHE A 13 1.38 -5.73 11.64
C PHE A 13 1.92 -5.23 12.99
N HIS A 14 1.31 -4.22 13.59
CA HIS A 14 1.81 -3.58 14.82
C HIS A 14 0.67 -2.99 15.66
N GLN A 15 0.95 -2.47 16.85
CA GLN A 15 -0.06 -2.03 17.81
C GLN A 15 -1.00 -0.94 17.26
N GLY A 16 -0.48 -0.02 16.43
CA GLY A 16 -1.31 0.97 15.73
C GLY A 16 -2.37 0.37 14.80
N HIS A 17 -2.08 -0.76 14.13
CA HIS A 17 -3.04 -1.45 13.26
C HIS A 17 -4.14 -2.14 14.08
N ALA A 18 -3.76 -2.83 15.17
CA ALA A 18 -4.73 -3.40 16.11
C ALA A 18 -5.65 -2.32 16.69
N PHE A 19 -5.08 -1.19 17.10
CA PHE A 19 -5.84 -0.06 17.60
C PHE A 19 -6.84 0.47 16.57
N GLN A 20 -6.46 0.59 15.30
CA GLN A 20 -7.36 1.03 14.23
C GLN A 20 -8.55 0.07 14.08
N ILE A 21 -8.29 -1.24 13.99
CA ILE A 21 -9.34 -2.28 13.88
C ILE A 21 -10.26 -2.21 15.09
N GLN A 22 -9.71 -2.19 16.30
CA GLN A 22 -10.48 -2.15 17.55
C GLN A 22 -11.33 -0.87 17.63
N THR A 23 -10.77 0.27 17.23
CA THR A 23 -11.49 1.55 17.24
C THR A 23 -12.65 1.53 16.28
N LEU A 24 -12.48 1.00 15.07
CA LEU A 24 -13.58 0.86 14.09
C LEU A 24 -14.65 -0.09 14.59
N LYS A 25 -14.27 -1.25 15.14
CA LYS A 25 -15.23 -2.21 15.73
C LYS A 25 -16.06 -1.56 16.83
N LYS A 26 -15.42 -0.83 17.75
CA LYS A 26 -16.11 -0.15 18.85
C LYS A 26 -16.98 1.01 18.37
N LYS A 27 -16.43 1.90 17.53
CA LYS A 27 -17.09 3.12 17.07
C LYS A 27 -18.32 2.82 16.22
N LEU A 28 -18.25 1.80 15.37
CA LEU A 28 -19.30 1.45 14.42
C LEU A 28 -20.19 0.29 14.88
N GLN A 29 -19.87 -0.33 16.03
CA GLN A 29 -20.47 -1.60 16.46
C GLN A 29 -20.44 -2.64 15.33
N ALA A 30 -19.28 -2.76 14.70
CA ALA A 30 -19.14 -3.51 13.45
C ALA A 30 -19.33 -5.02 13.66
N ASP A 31 -20.06 -5.65 12.73
CA ASP A 31 -20.26 -7.09 12.69
C ASP A 31 -18.99 -7.81 12.20
N TYR A 32 -18.34 -7.25 11.18
CA TYR A 32 -17.13 -7.80 10.55
C TYR A 32 -16.17 -6.68 10.11
N VAL A 33 -14.88 -6.99 9.97
CA VAL A 33 -13.87 -6.11 9.37
C VAL A 33 -13.21 -6.80 8.17
N ILE A 34 -13.23 -6.12 7.01
CA ILE A 34 -12.56 -6.56 5.78
C ILE A 34 -11.28 -5.76 5.58
N ILE A 35 -10.17 -6.44 5.26
CA ILE A 35 -8.91 -5.80 4.89
C ILE A 35 -8.66 -5.99 3.40
N ALA A 36 -8.44 -4.91 2.65
CA ALA A 36 -7.80 -4.92 1.34
C ALA A 36 -6.30 -4.71 1.54
N MET A 37 -5.52 -5.78 1.50
CA MET A 37 -4.10 -5.78 1.88
C MET A 37 -3.19 -5.90 0.67
N SER A 38 -2.14 -5.08 0.59
CA SER A 38 -1.08 -5.28 -0.40
C SER A 38 -0.53 -6.70 -0.34
N GLY A 39 -0.30 -7.29 -1.53
CA GLY A 39 0.41 -8.56 -1.69
C GLY A 39 1.88 -8.45 -1.28
N ASN A 40 2.75 -9.26 -1.87
CA ASN A 40 4.16 -9.38 -1.46
C ASN A 40 5.02 -8.11 -1.66
N PHE A 41 4.51 -7.13 -2.40
CA PHE A 41 5.13 -5.81 -2.56
C PHE A 41 4.14 -4.71 -2.16
N VAL A 42 4.68 -3.62 -1.63
CA VAL A 42 3.90 -2.54 -1.00
C VAL A 42 4.00 -1.22 -1.76
N GLN A 43 3.22 -0.21 -1.39
CA GLN A 43 3.04 1.05 -2.12
C GLN A 43 4.33 1.82 -2.31
N ARG A 44 5.28 1.65 -1.39
CA ARG A 44 6.59 2.29 -1.46
C ARG A 44 7.52 1.68 -2.51
N GLY A 45 7.07 0.65 -3.22
CA GLY A 45 7.86 -0.05 -4.25
C GLY A 45 8.93 -0.95 -3.65
N THR A 46 8.65 -1.54 -2.49
CA THR A 46 9.58 -2.43 -1.76
C THR A 46 8.88 -3.77 -1.49
N PRO A 47 9.62 -4.86 -1.28
CA PRO A 47 9.03 -6.08 -0.75
C PRO A 47 8.41 -5.82 0.63
N ALA A 48 7.38 -6.58 0.96
CA ALA A 48 6.97 -6.73 2.35
C ALA A 48 8.04 -7.53 3.10
N MET A 49 8.29 -7.17 4.36
CA MET A 49 9.28 -7.85 5.22
C MET A 49 8.96 -9.34 5.37
N THR A 50 7.67 -9.70 5.32
CA THR A 50 7.16 -11.07 5.36
C THR A 50 6.10 -11.28 4.27
N ASP A 51 5.91 -12.54 3.89
CA ASP A 51 4.96 -12.92 2.85
C ASP A 51 3.51 -12.50 3.18
N LYS A 52 2.69 -12.34 2.14
CA LYS A 52 1.29 -11.90 2.25
C LYS A 52 0.42 -12.82 3.10
N PHE A 53 0.69 -14.12 3.18
CA PHE A 53 -0.10 -15.05 3.99
C PHE A 53 0.26 -14.91 5.48
N SER A 54 1.54 -14.76 5.83
CA SER A 54 1.94 -14.46 7.21
C SER A 54 1.30 -13.17 7.72
N ARG A 55 1.30 -12.10 6.91
CA ARG A 55 0.62 -10.84 7.26
C ARG A 55 -0.90 -10.97 7.34
N ALA A 56 -1.52 -11.74 6.44
CA ALA A 56 -2.95 -12.02 6.51
C ALA A 56 -3.32 -12.77 7.80
N ARG A 57 -2.49 -13.75 8.21
CA ARG A 57 -2.67 -14.46 9.49
C ARG A 57 -2.58 -13.49 10.67
N MET A 58 -1.60 -12.58 10.69
CA MET A 58 -1.48 -11.57 11.74
C MET A 58 -2.74 -10.70 11.84
N ALA A 59 -3.23 -10.21 10.70
CA ALA A 59 -4.44 -9.38 10.64
C ALA A 59 -5.67 -10.13 11.18
N LEU A 60 -5.88 -11.38 10.73
CA LEU A 60 -6.99 -12.21 11.20
C LEU A 60 -6.86 -12.53 12.69
N SER A 61 -5.68 -12.84 13.21
CA SER A 61 -5.49 -13.05 14.65
C SER A 61 -5.70 -11.78 15.47
N CYS A 62 -5.52 -10.60 14.89
CA CYS A 62 -5.65 -9.30 15.56
C CYS A 62 -6.98 -8.59 15.30
N GLY A 63 -8.00 -9.30 14.83
CA GLY A 63 -9.37 -8.80 14.79
C GLY A 63 -9.95 -8.51 13.40
N ALA A 64 -9.21 -8.73 12.31
CA ALA A 64 -9.84 -8.78 10.98
C ALA A 64 -10.64 -10.08 10.81
N ASP A 65 -11.68 -10.04 9.97
CA ASP A 65 -12.56 -11.18 9.72
C ASP A 65 -12.35 -11.76 8.32
N LEU A 66 -11.91 -10.93 7.37
CA LEU A 66 -11.53 -11.31 6.00
C LEU A 66 -10.35 -10.46 5.51
N VAL A 67 -9.40 -11.08 4.82
CA VAL A 67 -8.28 -10.41 4.14
C VAL A 67 -8.33 -10.73 2.65
N LEU A 68 -8.46 -9.67 1.85
CA LEU A 68 -8.39 -9.68 0.40
C LEU A 68 -7.01 -9.17 -0.05
N GLU A 69 -6.47 -9.75 -1.12
CA GLU A 69 -5.28 -9.22 -1.78
C GLU A 69 -5.66 -8.02 -2.65
N LEU A 70 -4.98 -6.90 -2.45
CA LEU A 70 -4.96 -5.77 -3.37
C LEU A 70 -3.98 -6.10 -4.50
N PRO A 71 -4.42 -6.14 -5.78
CA PRO A 71 -3.55 -6.49 -6.89
C PRO A 71 -2.30 -5.60 -6.94
N VAL A 72 -1.15 -6.19 -7.25
CA VAL A 72 0.17 -5.55 -7.22
C VAL A 72 0.21 -4.31 -8.09
N LEU A 73 -0.50 -4.32 -9.23
CA LEU A 73 -0.66 -3.17 -10.12
C LEU A 73 -1.12 -1.91 -9.37
N TYR A 74 -2.00 -2.05 -8.38
CA TYR A 74 -2.44 -0.95 -7.53
C TYR A 74 -1.63 -0.89 -6.23
N ALA A 75 -1.29 -2.02 -5.65
CA ALA A 75 -0.62 -2.10 -4.36
C ALA A 75 0.78 -1.48 -4.37
N SER A 76 1.47 -1.48 -5.51
CA SER A 76 2.81 -0.90 -5.68
C SER A 76 2.83 0.42 -6.44
N SER A 77 1.72 1.15 -6.46
CA SER A 77 1.54 2.37 -7.28
C SER A 77 1.57 3.65 -6.44
N SER A 78 1.36 4.82 -7.07
CA SER A 78 1.22 6.10 -6.35
C SER A 78 0.02 6.09 -5.38
N ALA A 79 -0.06 7.07 -4.48
CA ALA A 79 -1.18 7.19 -3.53
C ALA A 79 -2.55 7.22 -4.21
N GLU A 80 -2.65 7.86 -5.37
CA GLU A 80 -3.88 7.94 -6.14
C GLU A 80 -4.32 6.57 -6.68
N TYR A 81 -3.43 5.83 -7.35
CA TYR A 81 -3.76 4.51 -7.89
C TYR A 81 -3.96 3.46 -6.79
N PHE A 82 -3.19 3.55 -5.69
CA PHE A 82 -3.36 2.71 -4.51
C PHE A 82 -4.75 2.90 -3.88
N ALA A 83 -5.17 4.16 -3.70
CA ALA A 83 -6.48 4.49 -3.19
C ALA A 83 -7.60 4.06 -4.15
N ARG A 84 -7.47 4.33 -5.45
CA ARG A 84 -8.45 3.90 -6.45
C ARG A 84 -8.61 2.38 -6.50
N GLY A 85 -7.51 1.63 -6.48
CA GLY A 85 -7.54 0.17 -6.47
C GLY A 85 -8.18 -0.38 -5.20
N GLY A 86 -7.76 0.11 -4.03
CA GLY A 86 -8.28 -0.35 -2.74
C GLY A 86 -9.76 -0.01 -2.52
N VAL A 87 -10.18 1.22 -2.86
CA VAL A 87 -11.60 1.63 -2.77
C VAL A 87 -12.44 0.82 -3.76
N SER A 88 -11.98 0.67 -5.01
CA SER A 88 -12.70 -0.14 -5.99
C SER A 88 -12.83 -1.60 -5.56
N LEU A 89 -11.80 -2.19 -4.96
CA LEU A 89 -11.82 -3.56 -4.45
C LEU A 89 -12.88 -3.72 -3.35
N LEU A 90 -12.84 -2.83 -2.34
CA LEU A 90 -13.80 -2.85 -1.23
C LEU A 90 -15.23 -2.57 -1.71
N ASN A 91 -15.41 -1.62 -2.62
CA ASN A 91 -16.72 -1.31 -3.23
C ASN A 91 -17.29 -2.53 -3.98
N SER A 92 -16.43 -3.27 -4.67
CA SER A 92 -16.83 -4.47 -5.44
C SER A 92 -17.27 -5.65 -4.57
N THR A 93 -17.02 -5.60 -3.25
CA THR A 93 -17.54 -6.62 -2.31
C THR A 93 -19.05 -6.54 -2.13
N GLY A 94 -19.67 -5.38 -2.43
CA GLY A 94 -21.10 -5.13 -2.25
C GLY A 94 -21.58 -5.05 -0.79
N VAL A 95 -20.71 -5.34 0.19
CA VAL A 95 -21.09 -5.45 1.61
C VAL A 95 -20.38 -4.43 2.51
N VAL A 96 -19.26 -3.86 2.05
CA VAL A 96 -18.54 -2.83 2.82
C VAL A 96 -19.41 -1.57 2.92
N THR A 97 -19.55 -1.07 4.15
CA THR A 97 -20.39 0.10 4.48
C THR A 97 -19.56 1.33 4.82
N HIS A 98 -18.38 1.13 5.41
CA HIS A 98 -17.51 2.20 5.88
C HIS A 98 -16.07 1.96 5.41
N LEU A 99 -15.33 3.02 5.12
CA LEU A 99 -13.90 2.96 4.87
C LEU A 99 -13.14 3.54 6.06
N GLY A 100 -12.49 2.66 6.81
CA GLY A 100 -11.65 3.04 7.95
C GLY A 100 -10.22 3.37 7.51
N PHE A 101 -9.75 4.58 7.79
CA PHE A 101 -8.38 5.01 7.49
C PHE A 101 -7.82 5.89 8.61
N GLY A 102 -6.50 5.84 8.80
CA GLY A 102 -5.82 6.67 9.79
C GLY A 102 -5.68 8.12 9.31
N THR A 103 -5.74 9.08 10.22
CA THR A 103 -5.42 10.50 9.95
C THR A 103 -4.50 11.05 11.04
N GLU A 104 -3.62 11.99 10.68
CA GLU A 104 -2.89 12.79 11.67
C GLU A 104 -3.70 14.01 12.13
N THR A 105 -4.69 14.46 11.34
CA THR A 105 -5.55 15.59 11.70
C THR A 105 -6.83 15.15 12.41
N GLU A 106 -7.28 15.97 13.36
CA GLU A 106 -8.63 15.91 13.96
C GLU A 106 -9.68 16.65 13.12
N GLN A 107 -9.25 17.52 12.20
CA GLN A 107 -10.11 18.39 11.37
C GLN A 107 -10.74 17.62 10.20
N THR A 108 -11.66 16.69 10.53
CA THR A 108 -12.32 15.82 9.54
C THR A 108 -13.04 16.61 8.46
N ASP A 109 -13.73 17.70 8.82
CA ASP A 109 -14.45 18.54 7.86
C ASP A 109 -13.50 19.23 6.88
N LEU A 110 -12.36 19.71 7.36
CA LEU A 110 -11.36 20.34 6.50
C LEU A 110 -10.72 19.33 5.55
N LEU A 111 -10.48 18.09 6.02
CA LEU A 111 -9.99 16.99 5.21
C LEU A 111 -10.97 16.64 4.08
N LEU A 112 -12.28 16.52 4.38
CA LEU A 112 -13.33 16.26 3.40
C LEU A 112 -13.42 17.37 2.35
N LYS A 113 -13.43 18.64 2.78
CA LYS A 113 -13.45 19.79 1.88
C LYS A 113 -12.21 19.84 1.00
N THR A 114 -11.04 19.56 1.57
CA THR A 114 -9.76 19.52 0.82
C THR A 114 -9.80 18.45 -0.27
N ALA A 115 -10.26 17.24 0.05
CA ALA A 115 -10.41 16.19 -0.94
C ALA A 115 -11.37 16.58 -2.06
N SER A 116 -12.52 17.18 -1.72
CA SER A 116 -13.51 17.65 -2.71
C SER A 116 -12.94 18.71 -3.66
N VAL A 117 -12.21 19.70 -3.15
CA VAL A 117 -11.57 20.73 -3.99
C VAL A 117 -10.52 20.12 -4.91
N LEU A 118 -9.69 19.21 -4.39
CA LEU A 118 -8.67 18.53 -5.18
C LEU A 118 -9.24 17.59 -6.23
N ASN A 119 -10.43 17.03 -5.99
CA ASN A 119 -11.12 16.19 -6.95
C ASN A 119 -11.80 17.01 -8.06
N ARG A 120 -12.63 17.99 -7.67
CA ARG A 120 -13.45 18.79 -8.59
C ARG A 120 -12.64 19.84 -9.35
N GLN A 121 -11.53 20.28 -8.77
CA GLN A 121 -10.65 21.34 -9.29
C GLN A 121 -11.43 22.56 -9.82
N PRO A 122 -12.12 23.30 -8.94
CA PRO A 122 -12.87 24.49 -9.32
C PRO A 122 -11.95 25.54 -9.98
N GLU A 123 -12.52 26.40 -10.83
CA GLU A 123 -11.73 27.29 -11.69
C GLU A 123 -10.79 28.20 -10.90
N ASP A 124 -11.27 28.81 -9.81
CA ASP A 124 -10.46 29.68 -8.94
C ASP A 124 -9.23 28.96 -8.35
N PHE A 125 -9.40 27.69 -7.98
CA PHE A 125 -8.30 26.83 -7.52
C PHE A 125 -7.32 26.55 -8.67
N ARG A 126 -7.81 26.16 -9.86
CA ARG A 126 -6.95 25.86 -11.03
C ARG A 126 -6.15 27.07 -11.48
N GLN A 127 -6.78 28.24 -11.53
CA GLN A 127 -6.11 29.49 -11.90
C GLN A 127 -5.00 29.84 -10.92
N THR A 128 -5.29 29.73 -9.62
CA THR A 128 -4.29 29.97 -8.58
C THR A 128 -3.15 28.95 -8.68
N LEU A 129 -3.45 27.65 -8.82
CA LEU A 129 -2.44 26.61 -8.98
C LEU A 129 -1.52 26.90 -10.17
N ARG A 130 -2.07 27.25 -11.33
CA ARG A 130 -1.29 27.63 -12.52
C ARG A 130 -0.42 28.86 -12.26
N LYS A 131 -0.95 29.87 -11.57
CA LYS A 131 -0.20 31.08 -11.20
C LYS A 131 0.97 30.75 -10.28
N GLU A 132 0.75 29.92 -9.26
CA GLU A 132 1.79 29.50 -8.31
C GLU A 132 2.87 28.62 -8.96
N LEU A 133 2.48 27.73 -9.87
CA LEU A 133 3.44 26.95 -10.67
C LEU A 133 4.30 27.84 -11.57
N LYS A 134 3.72 28.87 -12.21
CA LYS A 134 4.47 29.85 -13.03
C LYS A 134 5.49 30.66 -12.22
N LYS A 135 5.34 30.76 -10.89
CA LYS A 135 6.35 31.36 -10.00
C LYS A 135 7.53 30.42 -9.69
N GLY A 136 7.54 29.21 -10.22
CA GLY A 136 8.59 28.22 -9.97
C GLY A 136 8.42 27.42 -8.68
N LEU A 137 7.25 27.49 -8.02
CA LEU A 137 6.95 26.64 -6.87
C LEU A 137 6.88 25.17 -7.30
N SER A 138 7.34 24.26 -6.42
CA SER A 138 7.14 22.83 -6.64
C SER A 138 5.65 22.52 -6.65
N PHE A 139 5.26 21.44 -7.34
CA PHE A 139 3.84 21.06 -7.41
C PHE A 139 3.16 20.93 -6.02
N PRO A 140 3.78 20.29 -5.00
CA PRO A 140 3.20 20.26 -3.65
C PRO A 140 3.02 21.66 -3.04
N ALA A 141 4.01 22.54 -3.17
CA ALA A 141 3.95 23.89 -2.62
C ALA A 141 2.90 24.76 -3.34
N ALA A 142 2.84 24.68 -4.67
CA ALA A 142 1.84 25.38 -5.48
C ALA A 142 0.42 24.89 -5.16
N ARG A 143 0.25 23.59 -4.92
CA ARG A 143 -1.04 22.99 -4.50
C ARG A 143 -1.48 23.50 -3.13
N THR A 144 -0.59 23.54 -2.15
CA THR A 144 -0.88 24.10 -0.82
C THR A 144 -1.28 25.57 -0.90
N ALA A 145 -0.50 26.39 -1.63
CA ALA A 145 -0.80 27.81 -1.82
C ALA A 145 -2.15 28.04 -2.52
N ALA A 146 -2.48 27.23 -3.52
CA ALA A 146 -3.76 27.32 -4.21
C ALA A 146 -4.95 26.91 -3.33
N LEU A 147 -4.81 25.88 -2.51
CA LEU A 147 -5.84 25.48 -1.54
C LEU A 147 -6.06 26.54 -0.47
N LYS A 148 -4.97 27.09 0.09
CA LYS A 148 -5.05 28.17 1.08
C LYS A 148 -5.86 29.34 0.55
N LYS A 149 -5.51 29.84 -0.64
CA LYS A 149 -6.24 30.95 -1.26
C LYS A 149 -7.70 30.60 -1.59
N TYR A 150 -7.96 29.38 -2.05
CA TYR A 150 -9.32 28.94 -2.33
C TYR A 150 -10.20 28.94 -1.06
N PHE A 151 -9.67 28.46 0.07
CA PHE A 151 -10.40 28.44 1.33
C PHE A 151 -10.56 29.83 1.96
N GLU A 152 -9.55 30.70 1.86
CA GLU A 152 -9.64 32.10 2.26
C GLU A 152 -10.81 32.81 1.54
N ASN A 153 -10.95 32.61 0.23
CA ASN A 153 -12.06 33.16 -0.56
C ASN A 153 -13.46 32.63 -0.13
N GLN A 154 -13.51 31.46 0.50
CA GLN A 154 -14.74 30.83 0.98
C GLN A 154 -15.00 31.13 2.47
N ASN A 155 -14.22 32.02 3.09
CA ASN A 155 -14.24 32.30 4.54
C ASN A 155 -14.01 31.04 5.40
N ILE A 156 -13.23 30.07 4.89
CA ILE A 156 -12.85 28.86 5.61
C ILE A 156 -11.43 29.04 6.12
N PHE A 157 -11.26 28.96 7.44
CA PHE A 157 -9.95 29.10 8.07
C PHE A 157 -9.05 27.92 7.70
N PHE A 158 -8.02 28.19 6.90
CA PHE A 158 -6.97 27.24 6.54
C PHE A 158 -5.72 27.54 7.39
N SER A 159 -5.66 26.92 8.58
CA SER A 159 -4.55 27.05 9.53
C SER A 159 -3.33 26.23 9.12
N ALA A 160 -2.30 26.21 9.98
CA ALA A 160 -1.20 25.26 9.88
C ALA A 160 -1.67 23.78 9.80
N ASP A 161 -2.83 23.47 10.40
CA ASP A 161 -3.44 22.13 10.33
C ASP A 161 -3.88 21.79 8.89
N GLY A 162 -4.27 22.79 8.11
CA GLY A 162 -4.57 22.64 6.68
C GLY A 162 -3.35 22.27 5.86
N GLU A 163 -2.19 22.86 6.17
CA GLU A 163 -0.91 22.50 5.53
C GLU A 163 -0.47 21.07 5.93
N GLN A 164 -0.76 20.67 7.16
CA GLN A 164 -0.52 19.31 7.65
C GLN A 164 -1.32 18.25 6.87
N ILE A 165 -2.54 18.55 6.44
CA ILE A 165 -3.36 17.64 5.61
C ILE A 165 -2.63 17.24 4.32
N LEU A 166 -1.85 18.13 3.73
CA LEU A 166 -1.19 17.91 2.44
C LEU A 166 0.24 17.38 2.55
N SER A 167 0.81 17.35 3.75
CA SER A 167 2.20 17.02 4.01
C SER A 167 2.37 15.73 4.81
N SER A 168 1.40 15.36 5.66
CA SER A 168 1.48 14.12 6.44
C SER A 168 1.06 12.89 5.61
N PRO A 169 1.79 11.76 5.72
CA PRO A 169 1.55 10.58 4.88
C PRO A 169 0.15 9.98 4.97
N ASN A 170 -0.44 9.88 6.17
CA ASN A 170 -1.78 9.28 6.28
C ASN A 170 -2.87 10.25 5.83
N ASN A 171 -2.72 11.56 6.07
CA ASN A 171 -3.62 12.57 5.52
C ASN A 171 -3.59 12.60 3.98
N ILE A 172 -2.41 12.48 3.35
CA ILE A 172 -2.30 12.37 1.89
C ILE A 172 -3.08 11.15 1.38
N LEU A 173 -2.91 9.99 2.01
CA LEU A 173 -3.67 8.78 1.67
C LEU A 173 -5.18 8.97 1.91
N ALA A 174 -5.57 9.60 3.01
CA ALA A 174 -6.97 9.89 3.32
C ALA A 174 -7.62 10.77 2.25
N VAL A 175 -6.94 11.82 1.78
CA VAL A 175 -7.39 12.65 0.65
C VAL A 175 -7.60 11.78 -0.60
N GLU A 176 -6.66 10.89 -0.93
CA GLU A 176 -6.79 10.02 -2.10
C GLU A 176 -7.92 8.99 -1.96
N TYR A 177 -8.18 8.47 -0.76
CA TYR A 177 -9.34 7.61 -0.50
C TYR A 177 -10.66 8.37 -0.71
N LEU A 178 -10.76 9.59 -0.19
CA LEU A 178 -11.95 10.43 -0.35
C LEU A 178 -12.20 10.79 -1.83
N LYS A 179 -11.13 11.13 -2.57
CA LYS A 179 -11.21 11.33 -4.02
C LYS A 179 -11.68 10.06 -4.73
N ALA A 180 -11.16 8.89 -4.35
CA ALA A 180 -11.55 7.62 -4.95
C ALA A 180 -13.02 7.26 -4.65
N LEU A 181 -13.51 7.52 -3.42
CA LEU A 181 -14.92 7.33 -3.07
C LEU A 181 -15.84 8.21 -3.93
N GLU A 182 -15.51 9.49 -4.10
CA GLU A 182 -16.28 10.40 -4.97
C GLU A 182 -16.18 9.98 -6.45
N TYR A 183 -14.99 9.60 -6.92
CA TYR A 183 -14.76 9.14 -8.30
C TYR A 183 -15.62 7.92 -8.69
N TYR A 184 -15.79 6.96 -7.77
CA TYR A 184 -16.61 5.78 -8.01
C TYR A 184 -18.08 5.95 -7.65
N HIS A 185 -18.51 7.14 -7.21
CA HIS A 185 -19.83 7.37 -6.61
C HIS A 185 -20.16 6.28 -5.56
N SER A 186 -19.17 5.92 -4.75
CA SER A 186 -19.28 4.79 -3.83
C SER A 186 -20.25 5.12 -2.69
N PRO A 187 -21.15 4.20 -2.30
CA PRO A 187 -21.99 4.36 -1.12
C PRO A 187 -21.20 4.19 0.20
N ILE A 188 -19.93 3.80 0.14
CA ILE A 188 -19.10 3.57 1.33
C ILE A 188 -18.82 4.90 2.04
N LEU A 189 -19.14 4.94 3.34
CA LEU A 189 -18.98 6.13 4.17
C LEU A 189 -17.54 6.23 4.70
N PRO A 190 -16.86 7.39 4.56
CA PRO A 190 -15.53 7.55 5.14
C PRO A 190 -15.58 7.59 6.67
N CYS A 191 -14.70 6.84 7.32
CA CYS A 191 -14.57 6.81 8.78
C CYS A 191 -13.10 7.04 9.19
N PRO A 192 -12.66 8.31 9.28
CA PRO A 192 -11.31 8.62 9.76
C PRO A 192 -11.13 8.17 11.22
N VAL A 193 -9.92 7.70 11.51
CA VAL A 193 -9.46 7.28 12.83
C VAL A 193 -8.19 8.06 13.15
N LEU A 194 -8.26 8.91 14.17
CA LEU A 194 -7.10 9.67 14.62
C LEU A 194 -5.99 8.72 15.06
N ARG A 195 -4.79 8.91 14.52
CA ARG A 195 -3.62 8.12 14.91
C ARG A 195 -3.20 8.45 16.33
N ARG A 196 -2.88 7.41 17.11
CA ARG A 196 -2.18 7.53 18.38
C ARG A 196 -0.73 7.11 18.17
N GLY A 197 0.22 7.85 18.71
CA GLY A 197 1.65 7.48 18.69
C GLY A 197 2.58 8.47 18.01
N ALA A 198 3.78 8.01 17.74
CA ALA A 198 4.84 8.80 17.14
C ALA A 198 4.56 9.16 15.66
N ASP A 199 5.19 10.23 15.18
CA ASP A 199 5.10 10.67 13.79
C ASP A 199 5.53 9.55 12.82
N TYR A 200 5.01 9.59 11.58
CA TYR A 200 5.28 8.57 10.57
C TYR A 200 6.78 8.33 10.31
N HIS A 201 7.62 9.35 10.50
CA HIS A 201 9.07 9.32 10.32
C HIS A 201 9.86 9.05 11.60
N ASP A 202 9.19 8.93 12.75
CA ASP A 202 9.87 8.60 13.99
C ASP A 202 10.34 7.14 13.94
N THR A 203 11.66 6.97 14.13
CA THR A 203 12.33 5.67 14.15
C THR A 203 12.57 5.15 15.57
N SER A 204 12.14 5.87 16.61
CA SER A 204 12.24 5.42 17.99
C SER A 204 11.25 4.30 18.29
N LEU A 205 11.66 3.37 19.17
CA LEU A 205 10.82 2.26 19.64
C LEU A 205 10.29 2.48 21.07
N ASP A 206 10.55 3.64 21.66
CA ASP A 206 10.29 3.93 23.08
C ASP A 206 8.82 4.20 23.41
N ARG A 207 7.90 3.94 22.46
CA ARG A 207 6.46 4.22 22.60
C ARG A 207 5.63 3.02 22.18
N ASN A 208 4.51 2.81 22.88
CA ASN A 208 3.50 1.76 22.58
C ASN A 208 2.91 1.82 21.16
N PHE A 209 3.19 2.87 20.39
CA PHE A 209 2.72 3.09 19.03
C PHE A 209 3.86 3.62 18.15
N CYS A 210 4.83 2.76 17.84
CA CYS A 210 5.89 3.09 16.89
C CYS A 210 5.45 2.85 15.44
N SER A 211 6.16 3.48 14.50
CA SER A 211 5.88 3.35 13.07
C SER A 211 6.35 2.00 12.53
N ALA A 212 5.68 1.47 11.50
CA ALA A 212 6.15 0.28 10.79
C ALA A 212 7.59 0.44 10.28
N SER A 213 7.98 1.67 9.91
CA SER A 213 9.35 1.99 9.47
C SER A 213 10.38 1.85 10.60
N ALA A 214 10.05 2.23 11.84
CA ALA A 214 10.91 2.03 13.00
C ALA A 214 11.17 0.54 13.25
N ILE A 215 10.11 -0.27 13.24
CA ILE A 215 10.19 -1.73 13.41
C ILE A 215 11.08 -2.35 12.33
N ARG A 216 10.82 -2.01 11.06
CA ARG A 216 11.61 -2.53 9.93
C ARG A 216 13.08 -2.11 10.03
N LYS A 217 13.38 -0.87 10.43
CA LYS A 217 14.76 -0.40 10.61
C LYS A 217 15.50 -1.24 11.66
N HIS A 218 14.88 -1.44 12.82
CA HIS A 218 15.44 -2.29 13.88
C HIS A 218 15.67 -3.73 13.41
N CYS A 219 14.69 -4.33 12.72
CA CYS A 219 14.83 -5.68 12.18
C CYS A 219 15.95 -5.76 11.13
N ARG A 220 16.07 -4.75 10.24
CA ARG A 220 17.12 -4.70 9.21
C ARG A 220 18.51 -4.54 9.81
N GLU A 221 18.67 -3.69 10.82
CA GLU A 221 19.94 -3.49 11.53
C GLU A 221 20.36 -4.77 12.27
N SER A 222 19.43 -5.44 12.94
CA SER A 222 19.69 -6.71 13.63
C SER A 222 19.99 -7.86 12.66
N ALA A 223 19.39 -7.84 11.46
CA ALA A 223 19.65 -8.85 10.42
C ALA A 223 21.08 -8.77 9.86
N LYS A 224 21.80 -7.66 10.00
CA LYS A 224 23.22 -7.55 9.59
C LYS A 224 24.13 -8.47 10.39
N SER A 225 23.70 -8.88 11.58
CA SER A 225 24.43 -9.80 12.45
C SER A 225 24.15 -11.28 12.12
N SER A 226 23.49 -11.58 10.99
CA SER A 226 23.11 -12.94 10.56
C SER A 226 22.31 -13.73 11.61
N LEU A 227 21.57 -13.02 12.47
CA LEU A 227 20.75 -13.62 13.51
C LEU A 227 19.50 -14.30 12.90
N PRO A 228 19.04 -15.43 13.48
CA PRO A 228 17.72 -15.97 13.20
C PRO A 228 16.61 -14.94 13.40
N VAL A 229 15.50 -15.10 12.68
CA VAL A 229 14.35 -14.20 12.77
C VAL A 229 13.78 -14.11 14.19
N ASP A 230 13.67 -15.23 14.90
CA ASP A 230 13.17 -15.25 16.29
C ASP A 230 14.02 -14.36 17.22
N ASP A 231 15.35 -14.41 17.09
CA ASP A 231 16.26 -13.58 17.88
C ASP A 231 16.11 -12.08 17.56
N ILE A 232 15.90 -11.74 16.29
CA ILE A 232 15.63 -10.36 15.86
C ILE A 232 14.33 -9.85 16.46
N VAL A 233 13.28 -10.68 16.39
CA VAL A 233 11.93 -10.33 16.83
C VAL A 233 11.85 -10.27 18.35
N SER A 234 12.56 -11.15 19.06
CA SER A 234 12.65 -11.17 20.52
C SER A 234 13.36 -9.96 21.12
N LYS A 235 14.12 -9.21 20.31
CA LYS A 235 14.76 -7.94 20.70
C LYS A 235 13.87 -6.71 20.49
N LEU A 236 12.69 -6.87 19.87
CA LEU A 236 11.73 -5.77 19.76
C LEU A 236 11.22 -5.39 21.16
N PRO A 237 11.07 -4.10 21.48
CA PRO A 237 10.50 -3.68 22.74
C PRO A 237 9.09 -4.24 22.95
N GLY A 238 8.78 -4.56 24.21
CA GLY A 238 7.44 -5.03 24.58
C GLY A 238 6.38 -4.01 24.16
N LYS A 239 5.24 -4.52 23.63
CA LYS A 239 4.05 -3.76 23.19
C LYS A 239 4.12 -3.09 21.81
N VAL A 240 5.18 -3.32 21.03
CA VAL A 240 5.27 -2.80 19.65
C VAL A 240 4.32 -3.55 18.70
N LEU A 241 4.19 -4.87 18.91
CA LEU A 241 3.24 -5.74 18.22
C LEU A 241 2.25 -6.31 19.24
N PRO A 242 0.98 -6.53 18.84
CA PRO A 242 0.08 -7.38 19.61
C PRO A 242 0.63 -8.79 19.70
N GLU A 243 0.38 -9.48 20.81
CA GLU A 243 0.90 -10.81 21.12
C GLU A 243 0.66 -11.84 19.99
N PRO A 244 -0.54 -11.98 19.39
CA PRO A 244 -0.72 -12.94 18.30
C PRO A 244 0.12 -12.62 17.06
N ALA A 245 0.36 -11.34 16.76
CA ALA A 245 1.20 -10.93 15.64
C ALA A 245 2.69 -11.15 15.93
N LEU A 246 3.11 -10.92 17.18
CA LEU A 246 4.46 -11.21 17.65
C LEU A 246 4.78 -12.70 17.53
N ASP A 247 3.88 -13.57 17.99
CA ASP A 247 4.07 -15.03 17.94
C ASP A 247 4.21 -15.55 16.50
N ILE A 248 3.36 -15.07 15.59
CA ILE A 248 3.47 -15.41 14.17
C ILE A 248 4.82 -14.94 13.59
N LEU A 249 5.30 -13.77 14.01
CA LEU A 249 6.55 -13.22 13.50
C LEU A 249 7.77 -13.97 14.08
N LYS A 250 7.74 -14.39 15.34
CA LYS A 250 8.77 -15.24 15.95
C LYS A 250 8.87 -16.60 15.29
N GLN A 251 7.72 -17.18 14.92
CA GLN A 251 7.62 -18.47 14.24
C GLN A 251 7.77 -18.36 12.72
N TYR A 252 8.08 -17.18 12.18
CA TYR A 252 8.23 -16.99 10.74
C TYR A 252 9.46 -17.77 10.23
N PRO A 253 9.28 -18.78 9.37
CA PRO A 253 10.35 -19.73 9.06
C PRO A 253 11.28 -19.24 7.94
N HIS A 254 11.00 -18.07 7.36
CA HIS A 254 11.69 -17.53 6.19
C HIS A 254 12.52 -16.31 6.57
N PRO A 255 13.55 -15.94 5.79
CA PRO A 255 14.26 -14.68 5.97
C PRO A 255 13.35 -13.47 5.75
N PHE A 256 13.63 -12.37 6.46
CA PHE A 256 13.07 -11.07 6.09
C PHE A 256 13.70 -10.56 4.80
N LEU A 257 12.85 -10.05 3.90
CA LEU A 257 13.28 -9.48 2.63
C LEU A 257 13.29 -7.95 2.63
N TRP A 258 14.22 -7.40 1.87
CA TRP A 258 14.45 -5.98 1.64
C TRP A 258 14.66 -5.72 0.14
N GLU A 259 14.50 -4.46 -0.27
CA GLU A 259 14.67 -4.08 -1.67
C GLU A 259 16.04 -4.45 -2.26
N ASP A 260 17.09 -4.45 -1.43
CA ASP A 260 18.44 -4.79 -1.87
C ASP A 260 18.63 -6.27 -2.22
N ASP A 261 17.78 -7.18 -1.71
CA ASP A 261 17.80 -8.61 -2.06
C ASP A 261 17.45 -8.84 -3.55
N PHE A 262 16.89 -7.83 -4.23
CA PHE A 262 16.51 -7.86 -5.64
C PHE A 262 17.50 -7.10 -6.55
N SER A 263 18.60 -6.57 -5.99
CA SER A 263 19.52 -5.67 -6.70
C SER A 263 20.10 -6.28 -7.97
N MET A 264 20.48 -7.57 -7.95
CA MET A 264 21.08 -8.23 -9.11
C MET A 264 20.10 -8.39 -10.27
N LEU A 265 18.85 -8.74 -9.98
CA LEU A 265 17.79 -8.85 -11.00
C LEU A 265 17.49 -7.48 -11.61
N LEU A 266 17.43 -6.45 -10.77
CA LEU A 266 17.22 -5.08 -11.23
C LEU A 266 18.38 -4.62 -12.11
N HIS A 267 19.62 -4.80 -11.65
CA HIS A 267 20.80 -4.40 -12.40
C HIS A 267 20.85 -5.06 -13.79
N TYR A 268 20.53 -6.35 -13.87
CA TYR A 268 20.43 -7.07 -15.13
C TYR A 268 19.43 -6.42 -16.10
N LYS A 269 18.21 -6.09 -15.64
CA LYS A 269 17.20 -5.40 -16.46
C LYS A 269 17.68 -4.02 -16.92
N LEU A 270 18.29 -3.25 -16.01
CA LEU A 270 18.80 -1.91 -16.34
C LEU A 270 19.98 -1.93 -17.34
N LEU A 271 20.81 -2.97 -17.33
CA LEU A 271 21.90 -3.15 -18.28
C LEU A 271 21.40 -3.55 -19.66
N THR A 272 20.46 -4.50 -19.71
CA THR A 272 20.03 -5.16 -20.94
C THR A 272 18.96 -4.40 -21.72
N GLU A 273 18.17 -3.57 -21.05
CA GLU A 273 17.10 -2.82 -21.72
C GLU A 273 17.57 -1.46 -22.26
N SER A 274 16.93 -1.02 -23.34
CA SER A 274 17.18 0.28 -23.95
C SER A 274 16.49 1.41 -23.17
N ALA A 275 16.90 2.66 -23.42
CA ALA A 275 16.26 3.81 -22.79
C ALA A 275 14.79 3.95 -23.20
N GLU A 276 14.46 3.58 -24.44
CA GLU A 276 13.10 3.58 -24.97
C GLU A 276 12.23 2.60 -24.19
N GLN A 277 12.68 1.35 -24.00
CA GLN A 277 11.96 0.36 -23.21
C GLN A 277 11.80 0.80 -21.74
N LEU A 278 12.87 1.29 -21.13
CA LEU A 278 12.84 1.78 -19.74
C LEU A 278 11.87 2.94 -19.55
N SER A 279 11.59 3.73 -20.60
CA SER A 279 10.65 4.85 -20.54
C SER A 279 9.18 4.41 -20.53
N LEU A 280 8.87 3.16 -20.94
CA LEU A 280 7.50 2.64 -21.02
C LEU A 280 6.96 2.16 -19.66
N TYR A 281 7.84 1.80 -18.72
CA TYR A 281 7.42 1.34 -17.40
C TYR A 281 6.69 2.44 -16.63
N ALA A 282 5.77 2.02 -15.77
CA ALA A 282 5.06 2.92 -14.90
C ALA A 282 6.01 3.65 -13.92
N ASP A 283 5.65 4.88 -13.55
CA ASP A 283 6.48 5.85 -12.80
C ASP A 283 7.76 6.35 -13.53
N SER A 284 8.09 5.82 -14.73
CA SER A 284 9.23 6.25 -15.56
C SER A 284 8.94 7.49 -16.43
N SER A 285 9.95 7.96 -17.14
CA SER A 285 9.84 8.96 -18.21
C SER A 285 11.04 8.87 -19.16
N PRO A 286 10.97 9.43 -20.39
CA PRO A 286 12.12 9.46 -21.29
C PRO A 286 13.37 10.05 -20.63
N ASP A 287 13.26 11.20 -19.96
CA ASP A 287 14.39 11.85 -19.28
C ASP A 287 14.99 10.97 -18.17
N LEU A 288 14.13 10.32 -17.38
CA LEU A 288 14.57 9.45 -16.30
C LEU A 288 15.26 8.20 -16.85
N ALA A 289 14.71 7.60 -17.92
CA ALA A 289 15.30 6.44 -18.59
C ALA A 289 16.69 6.76 -19.17
N HIS A 290 16.85 7.88 -19.86
CA HIS A 290 18.16 8.32 -20.37
C HIS A 290 19.16 8.55 -19.24
N ARG A 291 18.72 9.16 -18.14
CA ARG A 291 19.57 9.36 -16.97
C ARG A 291 19.97 8.03 -16.32
N ILE A 292 19.06 7.06 -16.21
CA ILE A 292 19.39 5.72 -15.70
C ILE A 292 20.50 5.09 -16.52
N LYS A 293 20.40 5.12 -17.87
CA LYS A 293 21.45 4.57 -18.74
C LYS A 293 22.77 5.31 -18.58
N LYS A 294 22.74 6.63 -18.46
CA LYS A 294 23.95 7.46 -18.25
C LYS A 294 24.63 7.15 -16.91
N GLU A 295 23.85 6.95 -15.86
CA GLU A 295 24.34 6.82 -14.49
C GLU A 295 24.52 5.36 -14.03
N ILE A 296 24.30 4.38 -14.91
CA ILE A 296 24.26 2.96 -14.54
C ILE A 296 25.55 2.44 -13.90
N GLY A 297 26.71 3.03 -14.22
CA GLY A 297 28.00 2.70 -13.59
C GLY A 297 28.06 2.97 -12.08
N ALA A 298 27.15 3.81 -11.55
CA ALA A 298 27.00 4.08 -10.12
C ALA A 298 26.14 3.03 -9.39
N PHE A 299 25.53 2.06 -10.10
CA PHE A 299 24.70 1.05 -9.46
C PHE A 299 25.52 0.19 -8.48
N ARG A 300 25.04 0.08 -7.24
CA ARG A 300 25.63 -0.77 -6.18
C ARG A 300 24.59 -1.67 -5.56
N SER A 301 23.43 -1.09 -5.25
CA SER A 301 22.24 -1.81 -4.80
C SER A 301 21.00 -1.02 -5.20
N TRP A 302 19.83 -1.63 -5.06
CA TRP A 302 18.54 -0.96 -5.26
C TRP A 302 18.44 0.33 -4.46
N SER A 303 18.68 0.27 -3.15
CA SER A 303 18.56 1.41 -2.24
C SER A 303 19.59 2.49 -2.54
N SER A 304 20.85 2.10 -2.76
CA SER A 304 21.94 3.03 -3.11
C SER A 304 21.67 3.75 -4.43
N PHE A 305 21.15 3.05 -5.43
CA PHE A 305 20.85 3.67 -6.72
C PHE A 305 19.61 4.58 -6.66
N CYS A 306 18.61 4.26 -5.83
CA CYS A 306 17.53 5.20 -5.53
C CYS A 306 18.05 6.51 -4.92
N GLU A 307 18.98 6.45 -3.96
CA GLU A 307 19.57 7.67 -3.38
C GLU A 307 20.38 8.47 -4.40
N HIS A 308 21.19 7.79 -5.23
CA HIS A 308 21.95 8.43 -6.32
C HIS A 308 21.04 9.15 -7.33
N MET A 309 19.92 8.53 -7.68
CA MET A 309 19.01 9.03 -8.72
C MET A 309 18.00 10.05 -8.22
N LYS A 310 17.81 10.18 -6.90
CA LYS A 310 16.85 11.13 -6.30
C LYS A 310 17.17 12.58 -6.72
N THR A 311 16.12 13.38 -6.92
CA THR A 311 16.23 14.83 -7.17
C THR A 311 15.15 15.58 -6.41
N LYS A 312 15.12 16.92 -6.53
CA LYS A 312 14.02 17.74 -5.98
C LYS A 312 12.64 17.32 -6.51
N ASN A 313 12.56 16.79 -7.74
CA ASN A 313 11.30 16.44 -8.41
C ASN A 313 11.05 14.92 -8.48
N ILE A 314 12.01 14.10 -8.08
CA ILE A 314 11.93 12.63 -8.12
C ILE A 314 12.25 12.09 -6.74
N THR A 315 11.22 11.55 -6.08
CA THR A 315 11.36 10.99 -4.73
C THR A 315 11.93 9.58 -4.75
N PHE A 316 12.55 9.17 -3.63
CA PHE A 316 13.02 7.80 -3.43
C PHE A 316 11.92 6.77 -3.71
N SER A 317 10.72 6.95 -3.16
CA SER A 317 9.62 6.00 -3.34
C SER A 317 9.15 5.92 -4.79
N ARG A 318 9.23 7.01 -5.58
CA ARG A 318 8.93 6.94 -7.02
C ARG A 318 9.94 6.07 -7.76
N LEU A 319 11.24 6.24 -7.46
CA LEU A 319 12.30 5.42 -8.06
C LEU A 319 12.15 3.95 -7.67
N SER A 320 11.89 3.69 -6.37
CA SER A 320 11.67 2.33 -5.88
C SER A 320 10.46 1.66 -6.54
N ARG A 321 9.33 2.36 -6.69
CA ARG A 321 8.18 1.82 -7.45
C ARG A 321 8.53 1.52 -8.90
N MET A 322 9.19 2.45 -9.59
CA MET A 322 9.61 2.25 -10.97
C MET A 322 10.54 1.03 -11.12
N PHE A 323 11.50 0.83 -10.22
CA PHE A 323 12.36 -0.35 -10.23
C PHE A 323 11.59 -1.65 -10.02
N LEU A 324 10.59 -1.64 -9.14
CA LEU A 324 9.69 -2.78 -9.00
C LEU A 324 8.85 -3.00 -10.27
N HIS A 325 8.34 -1.94 -10.89
CA HIS A 325 7.60 -2.03 -12.14
C HIS A 325 8.46 -2.63 -13.26
N ILE A 326 9.75 -2.28 -13.33
CA ILE A 326 10.70 -2.90 -14.27
C ILE A 326 10.81 -4.41 -14.02
N LEU A 327 10.95 -4.84 -12.75
CA LEU A 327 11.05 -6.28 -12.44
C LEU A 327 9.75 -7.05 -12.71
N LEU A 328 8.60 -6.40 -12.58
CA LEU A 328 7.30 -7.02 -12.77
C LEU A 328 6.75 -6.86 -14.19
N ASP A 329 7.44 -6.12 -15.06
CA ASP A 329 6.95 -5.69 -16.37
C ASP A 329 5.61 -4.95 -16.31
N ILE A 330 5.49 -4.01 -15.37
CA ILE A 330 4.33 -3.12 -15.22
C ILE A 330 4.57 -1.83 -16.01
N TYR A 331 3.79 -1.66 -17.06
CA TYR A 331 3.86 -0.53 -17.98
C TYR A 331 2.85 0.56 -17.62
N GLN A 332 3.11 1.79 -18.08
CA GLN A 332 2.17 2.90 -17.87
C GLN A 332 0.81 2.62 -18.53
N GLU A 333 0.79 1.88 -19.63
CA GLU A 333 -0.43 1.49 -20.36
C GLU A 333 -1.28 0.48 -19.58
N ASP A 334 -0.69 -0.32 -18.67
CA ASP A 334 -1.43 -1.32 -17.89
C ASP A 334 -2.49 -0.68 -16.98
N TYR A 335 -2.26 0.55 -16.50
CA TYR A 335 -3.26 1.30 -15.73
C TYR A 335 -4.47 1.73 -16.56
N ARG A 336 -4.34 1.82 -17.89
CA ARG A 336 -5.46 2.06 -18.81
C ARG A 336 -6.18 0.77 -19.14
N LEU A 337 -5.43 -0.32 -19.35
CA LEU A 337 -5.99 -1.64 -19.64
C LEU A 337 -6.73 -2.25 -18.44
N PHE A 338 -6.22 -2.01 -17.23
CA PHE A 338 -6.76 -2.52 -15.98
C PHE A 338 -7.06 -1.36 -15.01
N PRO A 339 -8.09 -0.55 -15.28
CA PRO A 339 -8.38 0.63 -14.46
C PRO A 339 -8.94 0.27 -13.06
N LYS A 340 -9.44 -0.96 -12.89
CA LYS A 340 -10.03 -1.46 -11.64
C LYS A 340 -9.75 -2.96 -11.43
N PRO A 341 -9.75 -3.44 -10.16
CA PRO A 341 -9.66 -4.87 -9.86
C PRO A 341 -10.71 -5.70 -10.58
N SER A 342 -10.34 -6.93 -10.93
CA SER A 342 -11.15 -7.86 -11.73
C SER A 342 -11.62 -9.10 -10.96
N CYS A 343 -11.11 -9.30 -9.74
CA CYS A 343 -11.52 -10.38 -8.85
C CYS A 343 -11.30 -9.99 -7.39
N LEU A 344 -11.90 -10.76 -6.48
CA LEU A 344 -11.72 -10.64 -5.03
C LEU A 344 -10.89 -11.84 -4.56
N ARG A 345 -9.57 -11.68 -4.59
CA ARG A 345 -8.63 -12.72 -4.17
C ARG A 345 -8.58 -12.82 -2.64
N ILE A 346 -9.04 -13.95 -2.10
CA ILE A 346 -9.08 -14.18 -0.64
C ILE A 346 -7.74 -14.76 -0.18
N LEU A 347 -7.06 -14.07 0.74
CA LEU A 347 -5.86 -14.56 1.41
C LEU A 347 -6.21 -15.36 2.68
N GLY A 348 -7.27 -14.97 3.37
CA GLY A 348 -7.75 -15.68 4.55
C GLY A 348 -8.99 -15.08 5.18
N PHE A 349 -9.66 -15.86 6.03
CA PHE A 349 -10.85 -15.46 6.77
C PHE A 349 -10.95 -16.21 8.11
N ARG A 350 -11.74 -15.66 9.04
CA ARG A 350 -12.11 -16.36 10.28
C ARG A 350 -13.32 -17.26 10.05
N LYS A 351 -13.42 -18.42 10.72
CA LYS A 351 -14.54 -19.37 10.55
C LYS A 351 -15.91 -18.74 10.80
N ASN A 352 -16.02 -17.81 11.75
CA ASN A 352 -17.24 -17.07 12.03
C ASN A 352 -17.63 -16.04 10.95
N ALA A 353 -16.74 -15.78 9.98
CA ALA A 353 -16.97 -14.91 8.83
C ALA A 353 -17.45 -15.65 7.57
N VAL A 354 -17.79 -16.94 7.65
CA VAL A 354 -18.42 -17.65 6.53
C VAL A 354 -19.71 -16.96 6.03
N PRO A 355 -20.61 -16.45 6.90
CA PRO A 355 -21.79 -15.70 6.44
C PRO A 355 -21.42 -14.45 5.62
N LEU A 356 -20.30 -13.79 5.92
CA LEU A 356 -19.79 -12.65 5.17
C LEU A 356 -19.43 -13.03 3.73
N LEU A 357 -18.79 -14.19 3.54
CA LEU A 357 -18.44 -14.68 2.19
C LEU A 357 -19.69 -14.95 1.36
N SER A 358 -20.72 -15.56 1.96
CA SER A 358 -22.01 -15.76 1.29
C SER A 358 -22.65 -14.43 0.92
N ALA A 359 -22.66 -13.44 1.82
CA ALA A 359 -23.18 -12.11 1.51
C ALA A 359 -22.44 -11.44 0.33
N MET A 360 -21.11 -11.56 0.28
CA MET A 360 -20.29 -11.06 -0.83
C MET A 360 -20.57 -11.76 -2.16
N GLN A 361 -20.89 -13.06 -2.16
CA GLN A 361 -21.27 -13.77 -3.39
C GLN A 361 -22.60 -13.27 -3.97
N HIS A 362 -23.53 -12.83 -3.11
CA HIS A 362 -24.84 -12.34 -3.55
C HIS A 362 -24.84 -10.86 -3.93
N ALA A 363 -24.11 -10.02 -3.17
CA ALA A 363 -24.10 -8.57 -3.35
C ALA A 363 -22.90 -8.05 -4.17
N GLY A 364 -21.80 -8.81 -4.24
CA GLY A 364 -20.56 -8.39 -4.88
C GLY A 364 -20.64 -8.43 -6.41
N SER A 365 -19.85 -7.56 -7.05
CA SER A 365 -19.80 -7.44 -8.51
C SER A 365 -18.62 -8.16 -9.16
N LEU A 366 -17.76 -8.79 -8.36
CA LEU A 366 -16.54 -9.45 -8.83
C LEU A 366 -16.47 -10.90 -8.31
N PRO A 367 -15.89 -11.82 -9.10
CA PRO A 367 -15.74 -13.23 -8.69
C PRO A 367 -14.82 -13.36 -7.48
N LEU A 368 -15.20 -14.19 -6.51
CA LEU A 368 -14.35 -14.60 -5.40
C LEU A 368 -13.31 -15.63 -5.90
N VAL A 369 -12.04 -15.40 -5.60
CA VAL A 369 -10.95 -16.32 -5.96
C VAL A 369 -10.27 -16.81 -4.68
N THR A 370 -10.41 -18.11 -4.40
CA THR A 370 -9.72 -18.78 -3.29
C THR A 370 -8.51 -19.60 -3.73
N SER A 371 -8.43 -19.96 -5.01
CA SER A 371 -7.31 -20.73 -5.57
C SER A 371 -6.99 -20.24 -6.98
N PRO A 372 -5.72 -19.92 -7.31
CA PRO A 372 -5.37 -19.53 -8.67
C PRO A 372 -5.49 -20.71 -9.65
N ALA A 373 -5.38 -21.96 -9.18
CA ALA A 373 -5.54 -23.14 -10.03
C ALA A 373 -6.95 -23.22 -10.65
N GLN A 374 -7.97 -22.76 -9.93
CA GLN A 374 -9.35 -22.71 -10.42
C GLN A 374 -9.67 -21.41 -11.16
N ALA A 375 -8.91 -20.34 -10.89
CA ALA A 375 -9.15 -19.01 -11.44
C ALA A 375 -9.11 -18.99 -12.97
N GLY A 376 -8.25 -19.80 -13.61
CA GLY A 376 -8.17 -19.88 -15.07
C GLY A 376 -9.43 -20.43 -15.76
N GLN A 377 -10.31 -21.12 -15.02
CA GLN A 377 -11.59 -21.62 -15.55
C GLN A 377 -12.76 -20.66 -15.26
N THR A 378 -12.62 -19.81 -14.24
CA THR A 378 -13.72 -18.95 -13.74
C THR A 378 -13.57 -17.48 -14.12
N LEU A 379 -12.35 -17.02 -14.39
CA LEU A 379 -12.07 -15.64 -14.76
C LEU A 379 -12.06 -15.48 -16.28
N SER A 380 -12.47 -14.31 -16.76
CA SER A 380 -12.22 -13.94 -18.15
C SER A 380 -10.72 -13.77 -18.40
N ASP A 381 -10.29 -13.85 -19.67
CA ASP A 381 -8.87 -13.70 -20.04
C ASP A 381 -8.28 -12.38 -19.52
N SER A 382 -9.02 -11.28 -19.61
CA SER A 382 -8.60 -9.98 -19.09
C SER A 382 -8.44 -10.00 -17.56
N ALA A 383 -9.38 -10.62 -16.84
CA ALA A 383 -9.30 -10.75 -15.40
C ALA A 383 -8.13 -11.64 -14.96
N TYR A 384 -7.87 -12.73 -15.68
CA TYR A 384 -6.74 -13.61 -15.45
C TYR A 384 -5.41 -12.94 -15.75
N ARG A 385 -5.32 -12.10 -16.79
CA ARG A 385 -4.13 -11.28 -17.08
C ARG A 385 -3.77 -10.35 -15.92
N LEU A 386 -4.75 -9.72 -15.28
CA LEU A 386 -4.48 -8.90 -14.09
C LEU A 386 -3.98 -9.78 -12.92
N LEU A 387 -4.62 -10.93 -12.67
CA LEU A 387 -4.16 -11.88 -11.64
C LEU A 387 -2.74 -12.40 -11.91
N ALA A 388 -2.34 -12.54 -13.17
CA ALA A 388 -1.01 -13.00 -13.54
C ALA A 388 0.11 -12.07 -13.04
N TYR A 389 -0.15 -10.75 -12.90
CA TYR A 389 0.81 -9.84 -12.25
C TYR A 389 1.02 -10.20 -10.77
N ASP A 390 -0.05 -10.56 -10.05
CA ASP A 390 0.04 -10.96 -8.63
C ASP A 390 0.80 -12.27 -8.46
N LEU A 391 0.58 -13.21 -9.37
CA LEU A 391 1.30 -14.49 -9.40
C LEU A 391 2.78 -14.28 -9.72
N LYS A 392 3.10 -13.45 -10.72
CA LYS A 392 4.48 -13.07 -11.05
C LYS A 392 5.17 -12.36 -9.89
N ALA A 393 4.48 -11.44 -9.22
CA ALA A 393 5.00 -10.78 -8.02
C ALA A 393 5.29 -11.78 -6.91
N SER A 394 4.44 -12.80 -6.73
CA SER A 394 4.67 -13.83 -5.73
C SER A 394 5.85 -14.74 -6.08
N GLU A 395 6.05 -15.06 -7.36
CA GLU A 395 7.26 -15.77 -7.83
C GLU A 395 8.53 -14.93 -7.69
N LEU A 396 8.47 -13.62 -7.99
CA LEU A 396 9.59 -12.71 -7.75
C LEU A 396 9.96 -12.70 -6.26
N TYR A 397 8.98 -12.58 -5.36
CA TYR A 397 9.21 -12.64 -3.92
C TYR A 397 9.89 -13.95 -3.49
N ARG A 398 9.42 -15.09 -4.01
CA ARG A 398 10.04 -16.40 -3.79
C ARG A 398 11.49 -16.47 -4.29
N ALA A 399 11.80 -15.82 -5.41
CA ALA A 399 13.18 -15.72 -5.90
C ALA A 399 14.07 -14.95 -4.90
N GLY A 400 13.55 -13.89 -4.27
CA GLY A 400 14.23 -13.20 -3.18
C GLY A 400 14.49 -14.09 -1.96
N VAL A 401 13.50 -14.87 -1.53
CA VAL A 401 13.66 -15.87 -0.44
C VAL A 401 14.70 -16.94 -0.81
N THR A 402 14.65 -17.42 -2.05
CA THR A 402 15.59 -18.41 -2.59
C THR A 402 17.02 -17.88 -2.63
N ALA A 403 17.21 -16.61 -3.04
CA ALA A 403 18.51 -15.95 -3.03
C ALA A 403 19.12 -15.82 -1.62
N ARG A 404 18.27 -15.90 -0.59
CA ARG A 404 18.67 -15.92 0.82
C ARG A 404 18.85 -17.34 1.39
N GLY A 405 18.84 -18.35 0.52
CA GLY A 405 19.13 -19.75 0.88
C GLY A 405 17.92 -20.56 1.34
N ASP A 406 16.70 -20.04 1.23
CA ASP A 406 15.47 -20.73 1.63
C ASP A 406 14.61 -21.10 0.41
N PHE A 407 14.39 -22.40 0.23
CA PHE A 407 13.65 -22.98 -0.90
C PHE A 407 12.24 -23.46 -0.51
N SER A 408 11.83 -23.23 0.73
CA SER A 408 10.62 -23.82 1.32
C SER A 408 9.35 -22.98 1.12
N LEU A 409 9.48 -21.69 0.77
CA LEU A 409 8.33 -20.82 0.54
C LEU A 409 7.48 -21.32 -0.63
N LYS A 410 6.23 -21.67 -0.31
CA LYS A 410 5.24 -22.18 -1.27
C LYS A 410 4.78 -21.07 -2.22
N ASN A 411 4.42 -21.45 -3.44
CA ASN A 411 3.72 -20.54 -4.36
C ASN A 411 2.23 -20.46 -4.07
N ASP A 412 1.57 -19.48 -4.70
CA ASP A 412 0.14 -19.24 -4.61
C ASP A 412 -0.75 -20.43 -5.02
N TYR A 413 -0.23 -21.37 -5.81
CA TYR A 413 -0.96 -22.59 -6.18
C TYR A 413 -0.94 -23.65 -5.08
N ARG A 414 0.08 -23.62 -4.20
CA ARG A 414 0.30 -24.60 -3.13
C ARG A 414 -0.01 -24.04 -1.75
N GLN A 415 -0.22 -22.73 -1.64
CA GLN A 415 -0.56 -22.08 -0.39
C GLN A 415 -2.10 -22.06 -0.20
N PRO A 416 -2.65 -22.76 0.80
CA PRO A 416 -4.08 -22.73 1.05
C PRO A 416 -4.50 -21.38 1.64
N VAL A 417 -5.76 -21.00 1.38
CA VAL A 417 -6.41 -19.88 2.07
C VAL A 417 -6.36 -20.11 3.58
N ILE A 418 -5.99 -19.08 4.33
CA ILE A 418 -5.92 -19.15 5.79
C ILE A 418 -7.34 -19.21 6.35
N ARG A 419 -7.60 -20.19 7.22
CA ARG A 419 -8.85 -20.34 7.97
C ARG A 419 -8.50 -20.35 9.45
N LEU A 420 -8.88 -19.30 10.18
CA LEU A 420 -8.72 -19.23 11.64
C LEU A 420 -10.02 -19.61 12.35
#